data_AF-A0A318TBZ6-F1
#
_entry.id   AF-A0A318TBZ6-F1
#
_cell.length_a   1.000
_cell.length_b   1.000
_cell.length_c   1.000
_cell.angle_alpha   90.00
_cell.angle_beta   90.00
_cell.angle_gamma   90.00
#
_symmetry.space_group_name_H-M   'P 1'
#
loop_
_entity.id
_entity.type
_entity.pdbx_description
1 polymer ?
#
loop_
_entity_poly.entity_id
_entity_poly.type
_entity_poly.pdbx_seq_one_letter_code
_entity_poly.pdbx_strand_id
1 'polypeptide(L)'
;MSDLPAKPRRIWLRSFYGFSPEEDGYIGWTEEGPRDRMLGLIEDDDLFMIYGASSAETDKSHRHKVLGFLQVEARAIRDRDKASSVGMQRKRDNGWQDKWTYAIPVKRAWRVDEQILLERIAPTTYRPEAGQAIAVWNPPLEADEVDRALKIRVTEVAVFGEPPLSEGGLLKGILARVFHPSRAFPGSFGERVVTYEDGPTRLYLAHFEGDGFALRGKAKPQFDKSVLLKIGVSNDLGRRVSELNAGFPPAAVGKWSMVLESEPYVDRKSAEAAEQAFKDRACREMESLGGEFFQGQISTAQSIFASIPGVSRFGR
;
A
#
# COMPACT_ATOMS: atom_id res chain seq x y z
N MET A 1 4.57 4.49 0.76
CA MET A 1 3.26 4.19 1.37
C MET A 1 3.12 2.68 1.35
N SER A 2 2.97 2.03 2.51
CA SER A 2 2.70 0.60 2.57
C SER A 2 1.21 0.45 2.89
N ASP A 3 0.40 0.39 1.84
CA ASP A 3 -1.05 0.16 1.92
C ASP A 3 -1.29 -1.32 2.22
N LEU A 4 -1.09 -1.71 3.47
CA LEU A 4 -1.45 -3.05 3.89
C LEU A 4 -2.98 -3.16 3.94
N PRO A 5 -3.58 -4.18 3.30
CA PRO A 5 -5.02 -4.41 3.35
C PRO A 5 -5.47 -4.70 4.80
N ALA A 6 -6.73 -4.38 5.12
CA ALA A 6 -7.32 -4.55 6.46
C ALA A 6 -7.27 -5.99 7.01
N LYS A 7 -7.08 -6.98 6.13
CA LYS A 7 -6.70 -8.36 6.42
C LYS A 7 -5.68 -8.82 5.36
N PRO A 8 -4.72 -9.70 5.69
CA PRO A 8 -3.87 -10.31 4.68
C PRO A 8 -4.74 -11.06 3.67
N ARG A 9 -4.39 -10.97 2.38
CA ARG A 9 -5.13 -11.63 1.29
C ARG A 9 -5.10 -13.14 1.46
N ARG A 10 -3.91 -13.70 1.71
CA ARG A 10 -3.71 -15.11 2.03
C ARG A 10 -2.60 -15.30 3.05
N ILE A 11 -2.71 -16.38 3.81
CA ILE A 11 -1.65 -16.89 4.67
C ILE A 11 -1.31 -18.29 4.20
N TRP A 12 -0.06 -18.49 3.77
CA TRP A 12 0.47 -19.76 3.26
C TRP A 12 1.21 -20.51 4.36
N LEU A 13 1.08 -21.83 4.42
CA LEU A 13 1.74 -22.63 5.46
C LEU A 13 3.08 -23.20 4.97
N ARG A 14 4.14 -23.07 5.78
CA ARG A 14 5.45 -23.65 5.45
C ARG A 14 6.26 -24.12 6.66
N SER A 15 6.98 -25.23 6.49
CA SER A 15 7.88 -25.77 7.52
C SER A 15 9.33 -25.31 7.34
N PHE A 16 9.98 -24.86 8.42
CA PHE A 16 11.41 -24.57 8.48
C PHE A 16 12.11 -25.34 9.61
N TYR A 17 13.44 -25.44 9.55
CA TYR A 17 14.26 -25.96 10.66
C TYR A 17 14.50 -24.93 11.78
N GLY A 18 14.39 -23.65 11.46
CA GLY A 18 14.54 -22.53 12.39
C GLY A 18 13.85 -21.27 11.87
N PHE A 19 13.79 -20.23 12.69
CA PHE A 19 13.16 -18.95 12.35
C PHE A 19 14.04 -17.78 12.80
N SER A 20 14.95 -17.39 11.91
CA SER A 20 15.93 -16.32 12.12
C SER A 20 15.91 -15.33 10.95
N PRO A 21 14.79 -14.61 10.72
CA PRO A 21 14.68 -13.63 9.64
C PRO A 21 15.74 -12.52 9.71
N GLU A 22 16.31 -12.26 10.88
CA GLU A 22 17.42 -11.33 11.10
C GLU A 22 18.70 -11.77 10.37
N GLU A 23 18.83 -13.06 10.06
CA GLU A 23 19.98 -13.66 9.39
C GLU A 23 19.64 -14.17 7.98
N ASP A 24 18.42 -14.67 7.79
CA ASP A 24 17.91 -15.25 6.54
C ASP A 24 16.65 -14.49 6.08
N GLY A 25 16.83 -13.41 5.32
CA GLY A 25 15.76 -12.52 4.84
C GLY A 25 15.00 -13.05 3.62
N TYR A 26 14.83 -14.37 3.50
CA TYR A 26 14.22 -15.01 2.34
C TYR A 26 13.48 -16.30 2.71
N ILE A 27 12.62 -16.76 1.80
CA ILE A 27 12.02 -18.10 1.83
C ILE A 27 12.60 -18.91 0.68
N GLY A 28 13.28 -20.03 0.97
CA GLY A 28 14.06 -20.77 -0.04
C GLY A 28 13.57 -22.19 -0.34
N TRP A 29 13.75 -22.61 -1.58
CA TRP A 29 13.52 -23.95 -2.14
C TRP A 29 14.82 -24.50 -2.73
N THR A 30 15.03 -25.81 -2.61
CA THR A 30 16.22 -26.47 -3.16
C THR A 30 16.21 -26.48 -4.68
N GLU A 31 15.02 -26.60 -5.28
CA GLU A 31 14.81 -26.63 -6.72
C GLU A 31 14.06 -25.36 -7.18
N GLU A 32 14.33 -24.96 -8.42
CA GLU A 32 13.72 -23.78 -9.04
C GLU A 32 12.22 -23.95 -9.31
N GLY A 33 11.83 -25.11 -9.87
CA GLY A 33 10.45 -25.39 -10.26
C GLY A 33 9.42 -25.19 -9.15
N PRO A 34 9.63 -25.73 -7.92
CA PRO A 34 8.75 -25.47 -6.79
C PRO A 34 8.64 -23.99 -6.39
N ARG A 35 9.73 -23.21 -6.51
CA ARG A 35 9.71 -21.76 -6.27
C ARG A 35 8.90 -21.05 -7.35
N ASP A 36 9.10 -21.38 -8.62
CA ASP A 36 8.36 -20.77 -9.73
C ASP A 36 6.87 -21.08 -9.68
N ARG A 37 6.53 -22.32 -9.30
CA ARG A 37 5.15 -22.69 -9.02
C ARG A 37 4.56 -21.81 -7.91
N MET A 38 5.31 -21.54 -6.84
CA MET A 38 4.84 -20.66 -5.77
C MET A 38 4.66 -19.22 -6.27
N LEU A 39 5.59 -18.69 -7.05
CA LEU A 39 5.47 -17.36 -7.66
C LEU A 39 4.21 -17.21 -8.53
N GLY A 40 3.75 -18.28 -9.17
CA GLY A 40 2.48 -18.28 -9.90
C GLY A 40 1.21 -18.30 -9.02
N LEU A 41 1.35 -18.48 -7.69
CA LEU A 41 0.25 -18.60 -6.74
C LEU A 41 0.15 -17.44 -5.76
N ILE A 42 1.29 -16.84 -5.40
CA ILE A 42 1.38 -15.74 -4.43
C ILE A 42 1.28 -14.38 -5.12
N GLU A 43 0.84 -13.39 -4.35
CA GLU A 43 0.92 -11.99 -4.73
C GLU A 43 1.87 -11.24 -3.79
N ASP A 44 2.23 -10.01 -4.16
CA ASP A 44 2.96 -9.14 -3.25
C ASP A 44 2.20 -8.96 -1.93
N ASP A 45 2.96 -8.91 -0.83
CA ASP A 45 2.46 -8.70 0.52
C ASP A 45 1.65 -9.85 1.13
N ASP A 46 1.54 -11.01 0.45
CA ASP A 46 1.05 -12.24 1.05
C ASP A 46 1.91 -12.68 2.26
N LEU A 47 1.28 -13.39 3.19
CA LEU A 47 1.96 -13.91 4.37
C LEU A 47 2.28 -15.39 4.27
N PHE A 48 3.39 -15.78 4.85
CA PHE A 48 3.71 -17.17 5.16
C PHE A 48 3.72 -17.37 6.68
N MET A 49 2.92 -18.31 7.18
CA MET A 49 3.01 -18.81 8.53
C MET A 49 4.04 -19.94 8.59
N ILE A 50 5.11 -19.71 9.35
CA ILE A 50 6.23 -20.64 9.49
C ILE A 50 6.04 -21.50 10.73
N TYR A 51 6.18 -22.81 10.58
CA TYR A 51 6.21 -23.75 11.68
C TYR A 51 7.49 -24.60 11.68
N GLY A 52 7.86 -25.11 12.86
CA GLY A 52 9.03 -25.99 12.98
C GLY A 52 8.77 -27.36 12.36
N ALA A 53 9.64 -27.80 11.45
CA ALA A 53 9.57 -29.11 10.83
C ALA A 53 9.72 -30.23 11.86
N SER A 54 9.21 -31.42 11.56
CA SER A 54 9.28 -32.60 12.45
C SER A 54 10.67 -33.26 12.52
N SER A 55 11.59 -32.84 11.65
CA SER A 55 12.88 -33.49 11.45
C SER A 55 13.88 -33.22 12.58
N ALA A 56 14.99 -33.97 12.58
CA ALA A 56 15.99 -33.93 13.64
C ALA A 56 16.73 -32.59 13.72
N GLU A 57 16.86 -31.90 12.58
CA GLU A 57 17.50 -30.60 12.41
C GLU A 57 16.75 -29.46 13.12
N THR A 58 15.44 -29.62 13.35
CA THR A 58 14.64 -28.67 14.13
C THR A 58 14.79 -28.93 15.62
N ASP A 59 14.99 -27.88 16.40
CA ASP A 59 14.95 -27.93 17.87
C ASP A 59 13.65 -28.60 18.34
N LYS A 60 13.78 -29.57 19.27
CA LYS A 60 12.63 -30.35 19.79
C LYS A 60 11.51 -29.46 20.32
N SER A 61 11.85 -28.33 20.93
CA SER A 61 10.88 -27.37 21.48
C SER A 61 10.10 -26.62 20.40
N HIS A 62 10.59 -26.58 19.15
CA HIS A 62 10.00 -25.86 18.02
C HIS A 62 9.20 -26.75 17.06
N ARG A 63 9.38 -28.07 17.10
CA ARG A 63 8.71 -29.01 16.19
C ARG A 63 7.19 -28.90 16.31
N HIS A 64 6.52 -28.81 15.15
CA HIS A 64 5.07 -28.66 15.04
C HIS A 64 4.51 -27.41 15.72
N LYS A 65 5.35 -26.42 16.04
CA LYS A 65 4.92 -25.16 16.63
C LYS A 65 5.07 -24.02 15.62
N VAL A 66 4.16 -23.06 15.70
CA VAL A 66 4.25 -21.82 14.92
C VAL A 66 5.43 -21.01 15.46
N LEU A 67 6.34 -20.63 14.57
CA LEU A 67 7.54 -19.87 14.90
C LEU A 67 7.37 -18.38 14.60
N GLY A 68 6.67 -18.07 13.51
CA GLY A 68 6.50 -16.70 13.05
C GLY A 68 5.75 -16.57 11.74
N PHE A 69 5.67 -15.34 11.28
CA PHE A 69 5.05 -14.94 10.02
C PHE A 69 6.05 -14.15 9.19
N LEU A 70 6.03 -14.35 7.88
CA LEU A 70 6.87 -13.63 6.92
C LEU A 70 5.97 -12.98 5.88
N GLN A 71 6.16 -11.69 5.62
CA GLN A 71 5.58 -11.00 4.48
C GLN A 71 6.58 -11.00 3.32
N VAL A 72 6.12 -11.35 2.13
CA VAL A 72 7.00 -11.54 0.97
C VAL A 72 6.73 -10.56 -0.17
N GLU A 73 7.70 -10.47 -1.08
CA GLU A 73 7.53 -9.88 -2.41
C GLU A 73 7.49 -11.02 -3.43
N ALA A 74 6.54 -10.98 -4.37
CA ALA A 74 6.32 -12.01 -5.38
C ALA A 74 7.32 -11.90 -6.54
N ARG A 75 8.62 -12.04 -6.21
CA ARG A 75 9.70 -12.09 -7.20
C ARG A 75 10.77 -13.12 -6.85
N ALA A 76 11.44 -13.58 -7.89
CA ALA A 76 12.55 -14.52 -7.78
C ALA A 76 13.84 -13.84 -7.29
N ILE A 77 14.52 -14.50 -6.35
CA ILE A 77 15.89 -14.19 -5.93
C ILE A 77 16.69 -15.48 -5.69
N ARG A 78 17.98 -15.35 -5.41
CA ARG A 78 18.81 -16.41 -4.83
C ARG A 78 18.97 -16.18 -3.32
N ASP A 79 19.18 -17.26 -2.59
CA ASP A 79 19.47 -17.23 -1.15
C ASP A 79 20.54 -16.19 -0.78
N ARG A 80 21.64 -16.17 -1.52
CA ARG A 80 22.77 -15.24 -1.31
C ARG A 80 22.42 -13.75 -1.38
N ASP A 81 21.30 -13.40 -2.02
CA ASP A 81 20.90 -12.00 -2.18
C ASP A 81 20.33 -11.42 -0.88
N LYS A 82 19.81 -12.30 0.00
CA LYS A 82 19.13 -11.94 1.26
C LYS A 82 19.57 -12.83 2.43
N ALA A 83 20.72 -13.47 2.34
CA ALA A 83 21.33 -14.22 3.44
C ALA A 83 22.52 -13.45 4.02
N SER A 84 22.57 -13.37 5.35
CA SER A 84 23.72 -12.85 6.09
C SER A 84 24.93 -13.78 5.97
N SER A 85 26.12 -13.26 6.28
CA SER A 85 27.34 -14.06 6.36
C SER A 85 27.22 -15.19 7.39
N VAL A 86 26.53 -14.93 8.51
CA VAL A 86 26.24 -15.90 9.58
C VAL A 86 25.31 -17.01 9.07
N GLY A 87 24.20 -16.65 8.42
CA GLY A 87 23.26 -17.62 7.82
C GLY A 87 23.93 -18.50 6.76
N MET A 88 24.77 -17.91 5.92
CA MET A 88 25.55 -18.65 4.92
C MET A 88 26.59 -19.58 5.54
N GLN A 89 27.23 -19.17 6.64
CA GLN A 89 28.15 -20.03 7.39
C GLN A 89 27.40 -21.21 8.01
N ARG A 90 26.24 -20.98 8.63
CA ARG A 90 25.37 -22.04 9.18
C ARG A 90 25.01 -23.07 8.10
N LYS A 91 24.68 -22.64 6.88
CA LYS A 91 24.42 -23.58 5.76
C LYS A 91 25.65 -24.42 5.42
N ARG A 92 26.85 -23.84 5.42
CA ARG A 92 28.10 -24.59 5.18
C ARG A 92 28.37 -25.62 6.27
N ASP A 93 28.28 -25.21 7.53
CA ASP A 93 28.59 -26.06 8.69
C ASP A 93 27.65 -27.27 8.79
N ASN A 94 26.40 -27.12 8.35
CA ASN A 94 25.42 -28.20 8.34
C ASN A 94 25.35 -28.98 7.01
N GLY A 95 26.22 -28.67 6.03
CA GLY A 95 26.22 -29.34 4.73
C GLY A 95 24.99 -29.04 3.86
N TRP A 96 24.37 -27.87 4.03
CA TRP A 96 23.15 -27.42 3.32
C TRP A 96 23.45 -26.42 2.19
N GLN A 97 24.66 -26.46 1.64
CA GLN A 97 25.14 -25.48 0.66
C GLN A 97 24.25 -25.44 -0.60
N ASP A 98 23.76 -26.60 -1.04
CA ASP A 98 22.90 -26.71 -2.22
C ASP A 98 21.40 -26.69 -1.89
N LYS A 99 21.01 -26.62 -0.61
CA LYS A 99 19.61 -26.59 -0.20
C LYS A 99 19.07 -25.17 -0.15
N TRP A 100 17.79 -25.00 -0.48
CA TRP A 100 17.08 -23.71 -0.38
C TRP A 100 17.75 -22.54 -1.13
N THR A 101 18.36 -22.82 -2.28
CA THR A 101 19.15 -21.81 -3.01
C THR A 101 18.31 -20.90 -3.90
N TYR A 102 17.13 -21.34 -4.32
CA TYR A 102 16.16 -20.55 -5.09
C TYR A 102 15.13 -19.97 -4.13
N ALA A 103 14.88 -18.67 -4.18
CA ALA A 103 14.16 -18.01 -3.09
C ALA A 103 13.23 -16.89 -3.54
N ILE A 104 12.41 -16.43 -2.59
CA ILE A 104 11.66 -15.18 -2.65
C ILE A 104 12.07 -14.31 -1.46
N PRO A 105 12.17 -12.97 -1.62
CA PRO A 105 12.61 -12.08 -0.55
C PRO A 105 11.49 -11.87 0.48
N VAL A 106 11.90 -11.69 1.74
CA VAL A 106 11.03 -11.29 2.85
C VAL A 106 11.16 -9.77 3.03
N LYS A 107 10.01 -9.09 3.17
CA LYS A 107 9.92 -7.65 3.46
C LYS A 107 9.80 -7.36 4.95
N ARG A 108 9.02 -8.16 5.67
CA ARG A 108 8.75 -8.01 7.11
C ARG A 108 8.59 -9.37 7.77
N ALA A 109 8.92 -9.45 9.05
CA ALA A 109 8.79 -10.68 9.80
C ALA A 109 8.26 -10.41 11.22
N TRP A 110 7.50 -11.38 11.72
CA TRP A 110 6.97 -11.35 13.08
C TRP A 110 7.25 -12.68 13.75
N ARG A 111 7.86 -12.63 14.93
CA ARG A 111 8.10 -13.81 15.76
C ARG A 111 6.93 -14.00 16.71
N VAL A 112 6.49 -15.24 16.90
CA VAL A 112 5.43 -15.54 17.88
C VAL A 112 6.00 -15.44 19.29
N ASP A 113 5.27 -14.78 20.19
CA ASP A 113 5.69 -14.58 21.58
C ASP A 113 5.57 -15.84 22.44
N GLU A 114 4.61 -16.70 22.11
CA GLU A 114 4.27 -17.91 22.85
C GLU A 114 4.33 -19.15 21.96
N GLN A 115 4.79 -20.27 22.51
CA GLN A 115 4.87 -21.52 21.77
C GLN A 115 3.47 -22.12 21.54
N ILE A 116 2.96 -22.04 20.31
CA ILE A 116 1.63 -22.54 19.93
C ILE A 116 1.77 -23.72 18.97
N LEU A 117 1.11 -24.85 19.29
CA LEU A 117 1.03 -25.99 18.39
C LEU A 117 0.27 -25.61 17.11
N LEU A 118 0.83 -25.98 15.96
CA LEU A 118 0.28 -25.70 14.64
C LEU A 118 -1.15 -26.24 14.50
N GLU A 119 -1.42 -27.44 15.00
CA GLU A 119 -2.75 -28.07 14.96
C GLU A 119 -3.84 -27.22 15.64
N ARG A 120 -3.49 -26.39 16.63
CA ARG A 120 -4.48 -25.48 17.27
C ARG A 120 -4.86 -24.31 16.37
N ILE A 121 -4.00 -23.95 15.41
CA ILE A 121 -4.21 -22.82 14.51
C ILE A 121 -4.77 -23.30 13.18
N ALA A 122 -4.17 -24.35 12.62
CA ALA A 122 -4.48 -24.87 11.30
C ALA A 122 -4.88 -26.37 11.31
N PRO A 123 -5.89 -26.81 12.08
CA PRO A 123 -6.27 -28.23 12.19
C PRO A 123 -6.76 -28.85 10.87
N THR A 124 -7.23 -28.04 9.92
CA THR A 124 -7.79 -28.52 8.64
C THR A 124 -6.68 -28.62 7.59
N THR A 125 -5.86 -27.57 7.50
CA THR A 125 -4.76 -27.46 6.53
C THR A 125 -3.56 -28.30 6.96
N TYR A 126 -3.26 -28.37 8.26
CA TYR A 126 -2.22 -29.22 8.79
C TYR A 126 -2.73 -30.64 9.06
N ARG A 127 -2.36 -31.57 8.18
CA ARG A 127 -2.59 -33.01 8.37
C ARG A 127 -1.26 -33.68 8.75
N PRO A 128 -1.10 -34.21 9.98
CA PRO A 128 0.14 -34.82 10.45
C PRO A 128 0.65 -35.93 9.53
N GLU A 129 -0.26 -36.67 8.89
CA GLU A 129 0.05 -37.76 7.97
C GLU A 129 0.59 -37.27 6.60
N ALA A 130 0.46 -35.98 6.31
CA ALA A 130 0.85 -35.34 5.05
C ALA A 130 2.05 -34.38 5.20
N GLY A 131 2.83 -34.46 6.28
CA GLY A 131 3.89 -33.50 6.60
C GLY A 131 4.92 -33.25 5.47
N GLN A 132 5.32 -34.27 4.71
CA GLN A 132 6.18 -34.11 3.53
C GLN A 132 5.47 -33.40 2.36
N ALA A 133 4.18 -33.65 2.16
CA ALA A 133 3.40 -32.97 1.13
C ALA A 133 3.18 -31.49 1.49
N ILE A 134 2.94 -31.14 2.76
CA ILE A 134 2.74 -29.73 3.17
C ILE A 134 4.02 -28.90 2.95
N ALA A 135 5.20 -29.46 3.24
CA ALA A 135 6.48 -28.79 3.02
C ALA A 135 6.76 -28.45 1.54
N VAL A 136 6.22 -29.26 0.61
CA VAL A 136 6.39 -29.07 -0.84
C VAL A 136 5.24 -28.25 -1.44
N TRP A 137 4.00 -28.48 -1.01
CA TRP A 137 2.80 -27.91 -1.61
C TRP A 137 2.39 -26.57 -1.01
N ASN A 138 2.90 -26.21 0.18
CA ASN A 138 2.66 -24.95 0.89
C ASN A 138 1.20 -24.49 0.78
N PRO A 139 0.23 -25.25 1.34
CA PRO A 139 -1.18 -24.94 1.17
C PRO A 139 -1.54 -23.59 1.82
N PRO A 140 -2.51 -22.85 1.24
CA PRO A 140 -3.08 -21.68 1.91
C PRO A 140 -3.91 -22.16 3.11
N LEU A 141 -3.95 -21.34 4.17
CA LEU A 141 -4.85 -21.55 5.30
C LEU A 141 -6.30 -21.31 4.89
N GLU A 142 -7.21 -22.05 5.51
CA GLU A 142 -8.65 -21.83 5.40
C GLU A 142 -9.08 -20.55 6.13
N ALA A 143 -10.25 -20.01 5.78
CA ALA A 143 -10.69 -18.69 6.29
C ALA A 143 -10.76 -18.62 7.84
N ASP A 144 -11.21 -19.69 8.48
CA ASP A 144 -11.28 -19.78 9.95
C ASP A 144 -9.90 -19.94 10.61
N GLU A 145 -8.97 -20.60 9.92
CA GLU A 145 -7.56 -20.72 10.32
C GLU A 145 -6.83 -19.39 10.20
N VAL A 146 -7.10 -18.60 9.16
CA VAL A 146 -6.62 -17.21 9.03
C VAL A 146 -7.09 -16.37 10.21
N ASP A 147 -8.38 -16.44 10.56
CA ASP A 147 -8.92 -15.70 11.70
C ASP A 147 -8.30 -16.13 13.04
N ARG A 148 -7.88 -17.40 13.19
CA ARG A 148 -7.10 -17.87 14.35
C ARG A 148 -5.66 -17.34 14.31
N ALA A 149 -4.98 -17.43 13.18
CA ALA A 149 -3.62 -16.94 12.99
C ALA A 149 -3.49 -15.44 13.30
N LEU A 150 -4.47 -14.63 12.87
CA LEU A 150 -4.51 -13.20 13.12
C LEU A 150 -4.64 -12.80 14.60
N LYS A 151 -5.08 -13.71 15.47
CA LYS A 151 -5.20 -13.48 16.92
C LYS A 151 -3.91 -13.80 17.69
N ILE A 152 -2.91 -14.39 17.03
CA ILE A 152 -1.65 -14.76 17.66
C ILE A 152 -0.88 -13.50 18.07
N ARG A 153 -0.31 -13.51 19.29
CA ARG A 153 0.58 -12.47 19.77
C ARG A 153 1.96 -12.63 19.14
N VAL A 154 2.43 -11.53 18.55
CA VAL A 154 3.68 -11.48 17.83
C VAL A 154 4.46 -10.21 18.17
N THR A 155 5.77 -10.31 18.00
CA THR A 155 6.71 -9.21 18.02
C THR A 155 7.27 -9.06 16.59
N GLU A 156 7.17 -7.87 15.99
CA GLU A 156 7.88 -7.58 14.74
C GLU A 156 9.39 -7.61 14.97
N VAL A 157 10.12 -8.25 14.05
CA VAL A 157 11.58 -8.44 14.14
C VAL A 157 12.25 -7.99 12.86
N ALA A 158 13.54 -7.66 12.96
CA ALA A 158 14.30 -7.23 11.81
C ALA A 158 14.38 -8.35 10.75
N VAL A 159 14.48 -7.95 9.49
CA VAL A 159 14.71 -8.85 8.35
C VAL A 159 16.03 -8.48 7.72
N PHE A 160 16.88 -9.47 7.45
CA PHE A 160 18.16 -9.21 6.81
C PHE A 160 17.97 -8.56 5.43
N GLY A 161 18.70 -7.47 5.20
CA GLY A 161 18.64 -6.72 3.94
C GLY A 161 17.42 -5.80 3.82
N GLU A 162 16.67 -5.57 4.91
CA GLU A 162 15.63 -4.55 5.00
C GLU A 162 16.06 -3.41 5.95
N PRO A 163 15.47 -2.21 5.86
CA PRO A 163 15.77 -1.10 6.77
C PRO A 163 15.56 -1.48 8.25
N PRO A 164 16.38 -0.99 9.18
CA PRO A 164 16.22 -1.28 10.59
C PRO A 164 14.88 -0.76 11.12
N LEU A 165 14.28 -1.51 12.06
CA LEU A 165 13.09 -1.06 12.78
C LEU A 165 13.44 0.19 13.59
N SER A 166 12.60 1.23 13.53
CA SER A 166 12.82 2.50 14.24
C SER A 166 12.93 2.28 15.76
N GLU A 167 13.66 3.14 16.48
CA GLU A 167 14.06 2.96 17.90
C GLU A 167 12.90 2.82 18.94
N GLY A 168 11.63 2.92 18.54
CA GLY A 168 10.46 2.54 19.35
C GLY A 168 9.82 1.17 19.01
N GLY A 169 10.43 0.41 18.09
CA GLY A 169 9.75 -0.57 17.24
C GLY A 169 10.10 -2.02 17.49
N LEU A 170 9.72 -2.57 18.63
CA LEU A 170 9.23 -3.95 18.70
C LEU A 170 7.73 -3.85 18.92
N LEU A 171 6.97 -3.72 17.83
CA LEU A 171 5.51 -3.67 17.92
C LEU A 171 5.01 -5.03 18.41
N LYS A 172 4.78 -5.12 19.73
CA LYS A 172 4.14 -6.26 20.37
C LYS A 172 2.63 -6.11 20.27
N GLY A 173 1.97 -7.16 19.80
CA GLY A 173 0.52 -7.16 19.72
C GLY A 173 -0.02 -8.39 19.02
N ILE A 174 -1.33 -8.44 18.83
CA ILE A 174 -1.93 -9.44 17.96
C ILE A 174 -1.56 -9.14 16.50
N LEU A 175 -1.30 -10.16 15.70
CA LEU A 175 -0.93 -10.02 14.29
C LEU A 175 -1.94 -9.15 13.51
N ALA A 176 -3.24 -9.24 13.82
CA ALA A 176 -4.28 -8.41 13.21
C ALA A 176 -4.03 -6.89 13.32
N ARG A 177 -3.38 -6.40 14.40
CA ARG A 177 -3.11 -4.97 14.58
C ARG A 177 -2.11 -4.42 13.57
N VAL A 178 -1.28 -5.28 12.98
CA VAL A 178 -0.35 -4.90 11.90
C VAL A 178 -1.11 -4.45 10.65
N PHE A 179 -2.29 -5.03 10.43
CA PHE A 179 -3.17 -4.76 9.28
C PHE A 179 -4.23 -3.69 9.57
N HIS A 180 -4.26 -3.17 10.80
CA HIS A 180 -5.10 -2.01 11.09
C HIS A 180 -4.39 -0.74 10.61
N PRO A 181 -5.11 0.21 9.98
CA PRO A 181 -4.53 1.49 9.61
C PRO A 181 -3.83 2.09 10.82
N SER A 182 -2.53 2.39 10.70
CA SER A 182 -1.78 2.98 11.80
C SER A 182 -2.39 4.34 12.15
N ARG A 183 -2.31 4.74 13.43
CA ARG A 183 -2.47 6.16 13.77
C ARG A 183 -1.51 6.97 12.89
N ALA A 184 -1.98 8.13 12.45
CA ALA A 184 -1.28 9.04 11.55
C ALA A 184 0.23 9.09 11.82
N PHE A 185 1.02 9.08 10.74
CA PHE A 185 2.49 9.15 10.80
C PHE A 185 2.95 10.22 11.80
N PRO A 186 3.97 9.97 12.64
CA PRO A 186 4.69 11.06 13.28
C PRO A 186 5.22 11.94 12.15
N GLY A 187 4.86 13.24 12.19
CA GLY A 187 5.22 14.19 11.13
C GLY A 187 6.71 14.12 10.81
N SER A 188 7.08 14.40 9.56
CA SER A 188 8.48 14.50 9.16
C SER A 188 9.18 15.55 10.05
N PHE A 189 10.27 15.17 10.73
CA PHE A 189 11.10 16.09 11.51
C PHE A 189 12.42 16.37 10.78
N GLY A 190 12.84 17.64 10.74
CA GLY A 190 14.07 18.11 10.07
C GLY A 190 13.85 19.40 9.27
N GLU A 191 14.92 20.13 8.97
CA GLU A 191 14.86 21.30 8.08
C GLU A 191 14.72 20.85 6.62
N ARG A 192 13.64 21.29 5.96
CA ARG A 192 13.45 21.12 4.52
C ARG A 192 13.66 22.48 3.85
N VAL A 193 14.78 22.65 3.16
CA VAL A 193 15.00 23.78 2.26
C VAL A 193 14.43 23.40 0.90
N VAL A 194 13.42 24.14 0.44
CA VAL A 194 12.85 23.98 -0.91
C VAL A 194 13.04 25.30 -1.65
N THR A 195 13.69 25.23 -2.81
CA THR A 195 13.72 26.34 -3.77
C THR A 195 12.60 26.13 -4.77
N TYR A 196 11.68 27.08 -4.85
CA TYR A 196 10.62 27.09 -5.86
C TYR A 196 11.03 28.05 -6.97
N GLU A 197 11.07 27.55 -8.20
CA GLU A 197 11.17 28.38 -9.39
C GLU A 197 9.79 28.44 -10.05
N ASP A 198 9.27 29.65 -10.23
CA ASP A 198 7.99 29.87 -10.91
C ASP A 198 8.17 29.55 -12.39
N GLY A 199 7.57 28.43 -12.81
CA GLY A 199 7.48 28.01 -14.22
C GLY A 199 6.15 28.43 -14.87
N PRO A 200 5.99 28.14 -16.17
CA PRO A 200 4.74 28.36 -16.89
C PRO A 200 3.56 27.75 -16.13
N THR A 201 2.54 28.57 -15.86
CA THR A 201 1.40 28.21 -14.99
C THR A 201 0.11 28.27 -15.79
N ARG A 202 -0.79 27.29 -15.61
CA ARG A 202 -2.08 27.22 -16.30
C ARG A 202 -3.22 27.53 -15.34
N LEU A 203 -4.25 28.20 -15.84
CA LEU A 203 -5.57 28.26 -15.22
C LEU A 203 -6.32 26.97 -15.55
N TYR A 204 -7.03 26.40 -14.58
CA TYR A 204 -7.85 25.20 -14.78
C TYR A 204 -9.23 25.35 -14.17
N LEU A 205 -10.20 24.65 -14.77
CA LEU A 205 -11.53 24.43 -14.21
C LEU A 205 -11.71 22.93 -13.96
N ALA A 206 -11.88 22.57 -12.70
CA ALA A 206 -12.16 21.22 -12.26
C ALA A 206 -13.65 21.05 -11.91
N HIS A 207 -14.15 19.85 -12.16
CA HIS A 207 -15.51 19.41 -11.88
C HIS A 207 -15.45 18.21 -10.94
N PHE A 208 -16.29 18.22 -9.91
CA PHE A 208 -16.48 17.06 -9.06
C PHE A 208 -17.49 16.11 -9.71
N GLU A 209 -17.00 15.00 -10.25
CA GLU A 209 -17.83 13.88 -10.68
C GLU A 209 -18.44 13.21 -9.44
N GLY A 210 -19.76 12.99 -9.42
CA GLY A 210 -20.48 12.43 -8.29
C GLY A 210 -21.53 13.38 -7.70
N ASP A 211 -21.93 13.15 -6.45
CA ASP A 211 -22.92 13.98 -5.78
C ASP A 211 -22.26 15.15 -5.01
N GLY A 212 -22.10 16.28 -5.69
CA GLY A 212 -21.58 17.52 -5.09
C GLY A 212 -22.51 18.17 -4.05
N PHE A 213 -23.78 17.77 -3.95
CA PHE A 213 -24.67 18.20 -2.86
C PHE A 213 -24.34 17.44 -1.58
N ALA A 214 -24.15 16.12 -1.70
CA ALA A 214 -23.78 15.26 -0.57
C ALA A 214 -22.45 15.70 0.08
N LEU A 215 -21.46 16.11 -0.73
CA LEU A 215 -20.17 16.60 -0.21
C LEU A 215 -20.31 17.84 0.69
N ARG A 216 -21.43 18.57 0.56
CA ARG A 216 -21.74 19.78 1.35
C ARG A 216 -22.81 19.54 2.40
N GLY A 217 -23.20 18.28 2.62
CA GLY A 217 -24.26 17.90 3.56
C GLY A 217 -25.65 18.38 3.13
N LYS A 218 -25.89 18.59 1.83
CA LYS A 218 -27.19 18.96 1.28
C LYS A 218 -27.81 17.78 0.53
N ALA A 219 -29.13 17.66 0.58
CA ALA A 219 -29.86 16.76 -0.30
C ALA A 219 -29.91 17.37 -1.72
N LYS A 220 -29.71 16.56 -2.75
CA LYS A 220 -29.82 17.00 -4.14
C LYS A 220 -31.29 17.28 -4.50
N PRO A 221 -31.65 18.52 -4.89
CA PRO A 221 -33.01 18.83 -5.31
C PRO A 221 -33.39 18.06 -6.58
N GLN A 222 -34.67 17.70 -6.69
CA GLN A 222 -35.20 17.02 -7.87
C GLN A 222 -35.04 17.95 -9.09
N PHE A 223 -34.46 17.42 -10.18
CA PHE A 223 -34.17 18.13 -11.44
C PHE A 223 -33.04 19.18 -11.42
N ASP A 224 -32.33 19.36 -10.30
CA ASP A 224 -31.16 20.24 -10.28
C ASP A 224 -29.95 19.57 -10.96
N LYS A 225 -29.47 20.21 -12.04
CA LYS A 225 -28.30 19.78 -12.83
C LYS A 225 -27.03 20.55 -12.49
N SER A 226 -27.06 21.42 -11.50
CA SER A 226 -25.87 22.12 -11.05
C SER A 226 -24.83 21.13 -10.54
N VAL A 227 -23.57 21.47 -10.80
CA VAL A 227 -22.41 20.67 -10.44
C VAL A 227 -21.52 21.48 -9.50
N LEU A 228 -20.66 20.78 -8.77
CA LEU A 228 -19.64 21.39 -7.95
C LEU A 228 -18.38 21.60 -8.78
N LEU A 229 -17.89 22.83 -8.78
CA LEU A 229 -16.78 23.31 -9.59
C LEU A 229 -15.68 23.89 -8.72
N LYS A 230 -14.45 23.81 -9.23
CA LYS A 230 -13.27 24.45 -8.64
C LYS A 230 -12.47 25.13 -9.74
N ILE A 231 -12.17 26.42 -9.56
CA ILE A 231 -11.20 27.14 -10.39
C ILE A 231 -9.85 27.17 -9.65
N GLY A 232 -8.74 27.15 -10.37
CA GLY A 232 -7.43 27.37 -9.76
C GLY A 232 -6.30 27.47 -10.76
N VAL A 233 -5.09 27.68 -10.23
CA VAL A 233 -3.85 27.74 -11.03
C VAL A 233 -2.89 26.61 -10.65
N SER A 234 -2.16 26.07 -11.62
CA SER A 234 -1.09 25.08 -11.36
C SER A 234 -0.06 25.07 -12.49
N ASN A 235 1.20 24.77 -12.16
CA ASN A 235 2.24 24.43 -13.12
C ASN A 235 2.23 22.94 -13.51
N ASP A 236 1.53 22.10 -12.74
CA ASP A 236 1.37 20.67 -13.01
C ASP A 236 -0.08 20.26 -12.68
N LEU A 237 -0.88 20.04 -13.73
CA LEU A 237 -2.29 19.67 -13.58
C LEU A 237 -2.47 18.21 -13.17
N GLY A 238 -1.58 17.31 -13.60
CA GLY A 238 -1.63 15.89 -13.23
C GLY A 238 -1.37 15.68 -11.74
N ARG A 239 -0.32 16.34 -11.21
CA ARG A 239 -0.07 16.40 -9.77
C ARG A 239 -1.24 17.04 -9.04
N ARG A 240 -1.78 18.15 -9.56
CA ARG A 240 -2.89 18.87 -8.89
C ARG A 240 -4.17 18.04 -8.80
N VAL A 241 -4.55 17.30 -9.84
CA VAL A 241 -5.70 16.37 -9.79
C VAL A 241 -5.46 15.29 -8.74
N SER A 242 -4.24 14.77 -8.67
CA SER A 242 -3.87 13.74 -7.70
C SER A 242 -3.96 14.27 -6.27
N GLU A 243 -3.45 15.48 -6.01
CA GLU A 243 -3.56 16.18 -4.73
C GLU A 243 -5.02 16.42 -4.32
N LEU A 244 -5.86 16.90 -5.25
CA LEU A 244 -7.29 17.15 -4.97
C LEU A 244 -8.05 15.87 -4.61
N ASN A 245 -7.62 14.73 -5.15
CA ASN A 245 -8.27 13.45 -4.92
C ASN A 245 -7.64 12.62 -3.79
N ALA A 246 -6.45 12.97 -3.32
CA ALA A 246 -5.74 12.23 -2.27
C ALA A 246 -6.51 12.15 -0.93
N GLY A 247 -7.44 13.09 -0.71
CA GLY A 247 -8.32 13.09 0.48
C GLY A 247 -9.52 12.15 0.39
N PHE A 248 -9.81 11.56 -0.78
CA PHE A 248 -10.92 10.63 -0.94
C PHE A 248 -10.44 9.18 -0.83
N PRO A 249 -11.20 8.29 -0.16
CA PRO A 249 -10.89 6.86 -0.18
C PRO A 249 -11.00 6.31 -1.62
N PRO A 250 -10.23 5.27 -2.00
CA PRO A 250 -10.31 4.69 -3.34
C PRO A 250 -11.70 4.18 -3.75
N ALA A 251 -12.55 3.84 -2.77
CA ALA A 251 -13.93 3.42 -2.98
C ALA A 251 -14.92 4.60 -3.10
N ALA A 252 -14.47 5.85 -3.01
CA ALA A 252 -15.33 7.01 -3.17
C ALA A 252 -15.94 7.03 -4.57
N VAL A 253 -17.25 7.23 -4.63
CA VAL A 253 -18.00 7.34 -5.89
C VAL A 253 -17.67 8.65 -6.60
N GLY A 254 -17.26 9.69 -5.86
CA GLY A 254 -16.96 11.00 -6.41
C GLY A 254 -15.47 11.35 -6.44
N LYS A 255 -15.08 12.13 -7.46
CA LYS A 255 -13.70 12.56 -7.69
C LYS A 255 -13.64 13.88 -8.45
N TRP A 256 -12.56 14.63 -8.28
CA TRP A 256 -12.24 15.79 -9.10
C TRP A 256 -11.66 15.38 -10.45
N SER A 257 -12.17 15.99 -11.52
CA SER A 257 -11.72 15.85 -12.90
C SER A 257 -11.38 17.24 -13.46
N MET A 258 -10.33 17.35 -14.29
CA MET A 258 -10.07 18.59 -15.03
C MET A 258 -10.93 18.62 -16.27
N VAL A 259 -11.71 19.69 -16.45
CA VAL A 259 -12.61 19.83 -17.59
C VAL A 259 -12.05 20.81 -18.61
N LEU A 260 -11.42 21.89 -18.14
CA LEU A 260 -10.78 22.88 -19.01
C LEU A 260 -9.44 23.30 -18.42
N GLU A 261 -8.52 23.64 -19.31
CA GLU A 261 -7.23 24.26 -19.00
C GLU A 261 -6.97 25.41 -19.99
N SER A 262 -6.24 26.42 -19.55
CA SER A 262 -5.74 27.48 -20.42
C SER A 262 -4.43 27.08 -21.09
N GLU A 263 -4.01 27.90 -22.06
CA GLU A 263 -2.60 27.96 -22.42
C GLU A 263 -1.76 28.42 -21.20
N PRO A 264 -0.47 28.05 -21.13
CA PRO A 264 0.40 28.51 -20.06
C PRO A 264 0.54 30.04 -20.07
N TYR A 265 0.33 30.64 -18.91
CA TYR A 265 0.72 32.03 -18.65
C TYR A 265 2.23 32.10 -18.39
N VAL A 266 2.80 33.27 -18.71
CA VAL A 266 4.24 33.56 -18.58
C VAL A 266 4.70 33.39 -17.14
N ASP A 267 3.89 33.84 -16.18
CA ASP A 267 4.16 33.72 -14.76
C ASP A 267 2.89 33.36 -13.98
N ARG A 268 3.10 32.93 -12.73
CA ARG A 268 2.02 32.57 -11.81
C ARG A 268 1.07 33.74 -11.55
N LYS A 269 1.60 34.95 -11.43
CA LYS A 269 0.83 36.17 -11.15
C LYS A 269 -0.21 36.45 -12.23
N SER A 270 0.15 36.24 -13.49
CA SER A 270 -0.75 36.38 -14.64
C SER A 270 -1.86 35.34 -14.62
N ALA A 271 -1.54 34.10 -14.26
CA ALA A 271 -2.55 33.05 -14.07
C ALA A 271 -3.49 33.36 -12.91
N GLU A 272 -2.99 33.87 -11.78
CA GLU A 272 -3.80 34.27 -10.62
C GLU A 272 -4.71 35.47 -10.95
N ALA A 273 -4.25 36.41 -11.77
CA ALA A 273 -5.10 37.50 -12.26
C ALA A 273 -6.24 36.98 -13.15
N ALA A 274 -5.97 35.99 -14.01
CA ALA A 274 -6.99 35.32 -14.81
C ALA A 274 -7.99 34.53 -13.96
N GLU A 275 -7.51 33.85 -12.91
CA GLU A 275 -8.34 33.18 -11.91
C GLU A 275 -9.26 34.17 -11.18
N GLN A 276 -8.73 35.33 -10.76
CA GLN A 276 -9.52 36.36 -10.11
C GLN A 276 -10.60 36.91 -11.06
N ALA A 277 -10.26 37.16 -12.33
CA ALA A 277 -11.23 37.58 -13.34
C ALA A 277 -12.37 36.55 -13.54
N PHE A 278 -12.05 35.25 -13.47
CA PHE A 278 -13.07 34.21 -13.45
C PHE A 278 -13.96 34.31 -12.21
N LYS A 279 -13.37 34.42 -11.01
CA LYS A 279 -14.10 34.50 -9.73
C LYS A 279 -15.05 35.71 -9.70
N ASP A 280 -14.58 36.88 -10.13
CA ASP A 280 -15.37 38.12 -10.12
C ASP A 280 -16.62 38.03 -10.99
N ARG A 281 -16.53 37.29 -12.11
CA ARG A 281 -17.66 37.07 -13.01
C ARG A 281 -18.55 35.91 -12.52
N ALA A 282 -17.95 34.81 -12.08
CA ALA A 282 -18.64 33.65 -11.53
C ALA A 282 -19.55 34.01 -10.36
N CYS A 283 -19.12 34.90 -9.46
CA CYS A 283 -19.94 35.37 -8.33
C CYS A 283 -21.27 36.05 -8.73
N ARG A 284 -21.43 36.46 -10.00
CA ARG A 284 -22.67 37.07 -10.51
C ARG A 284 -23.62 36.06 -11.16
N GLU A 285 -23.08 34.92 -11.61
CA GLU A 285 -23.80 33.94 -12.44
C GLU A 285 -23.93 32.56 -11.77
N MET A 286 -23.20 32.32 -10.68
CA MET A 286 -23.12 31.04 -9.96
C MET A 286 -23.07 31.27 -8.44
N GLU A 287 -23.45 30.24 -7.66
CA GLU A 287 -23.32 30.27 -6.20
C GLU A 287 -21.85 30.07 -5.82
N SER A 288 -21.25 31.08 -5.17
CA SER A 288 -19.92 30.93 -4.57
C SER A 288 -20.03 30.12 -3.27
N LEU A 289 -19.13 29.15 -3.11
CA LEU A 289 -19.03 28.31 -1.92
C LEU A 289 -17.81 28.67 -1.06
N GLY A 290 -17.18 29.80 -1.38
CA GLY A 290 -15.96 30.28 -0.72
C GLY A 290 -14.68 29.89 -1.46
N GLY A 291 -13.71 30.81 -1.44
CA GLY A 291 -12.40 30.64 -2.06
C GLY A 291 -12.46 30.36 -3.56
N GLU A 292 -12.21 29.10 -3.92
CA GLU A 292 -12.05 28.61 -5.28
C GLU A 292 -13.25 27.79 -5.78
N PHE A 293 -14.30 27.64 -4.96
CA PHE A 293 -15.38 26.69 -5.21
C PHE A 293 -16.70 27.37 -5.58
N PHE A 294 -17.40 26.78 -6.56
CA PHE A 294 -18.66 27.29 -7.08
C PHE A 294 -19.66 26.16 -7.33
N GLN A 295 -20.95 26.49 -7.25
CA GLN A 295 -22.03 25.65 -7.73
C GLN A 295 -22.79 26.35 -8.86
N GLY A 296 -23.00 25.64 -9.96
CA GLY A 296 -23.73 26.17 -11.11
C GLY A 296 -23.84 25.17 -12.25
N GLN A 297 -24.42 25.60 -13.36
CA GLN A 297 -24.43 24.82 -14.59
C GLN A 297 -23.02 24.79 -15.19
N ILE A 298 -22.55 23.61 -15.58
CA ILE A 298 -21.21 23.44 -16.17
C ILE A 298 -21.02 24.30 -17.42
N SER A 299 -22.07 24.43 -18.24
CA SER A 299 -22.05 25.27 -19.46
C SER A 299 -21.83 26.75 -19.17
N THR A 300 -22.38 27.27 -18.06
CA THR A 300 -22.16 28.65 -17.62
C THR A 300 -20.71 28.85 -17.24
N ALA A 301 -20.14 27.93 -16.45
CA ALA A 301 -18.75 27.99 -16.04
C ALA A 301 -17.78 27.89 -17.24
N GLN A 302 -18.05 27.00 -18.19
CA GLN A 302 -17.27 26.87 -19.43
C GLN A 302 -17.32 28.16 -20.28
N SER A 303 -18.49 28.80 -20.38
CA SER A 303 -18.66 30.08 -21.08
C SER A 303 -17.88 31.21 -20.41
N ILE A 304 -17.92 31.30 -19.08
CA ILE A 304 -17.10 32.25 -18.32
C ILE A 304 -15.61 31.96 -18.55
N PHE A 305 -15.18 30.71 -18.44
CA PHE A 305 -13.79 30.30 -18.63
C PHE A 305 -13.26 30.68 -20.02
N ALA A 306 -14.02 30.39 -21.08
CA ALA A 306 -13.68 30.73 -22.47
C ALA A 306 -13.66 32.24 -22.78
N SER A 307 -14.10 33.07 -21.84
CA SER A 307 -14.04 34.53 -21.94
C SER A 307 -12.85 35.14 -21.21
N ILE A 308 -12.11 34.36 -20.42
CA ILE A 308 -10.98 34.85 -19.65
C ILE A 308 -9.78 35.07 -20.60
N PRO A 309 -9.09 36.23 -20.51
CA PRO A 309 -7.89 36.48 -21.30
C PRO A 309 -6.83 35.39 -21.10
N GLY A 310 -6.25 34.88 -22.18
CA GLY A 310 -5.25 33.79 -22.16
C GLY A 310 -5.85 32.38 -22.27
N VAL A 311 -7.18 32.24 -22.24
CA VAL A 311 -7.86 31.00 -22.61
C VAL A 311 -8.13 31.04 -24.12
N SER A 312 -7.38 30.26 -24.90
CA SER A 312 -7.60 30.14 -26.35
C SER A 312 -9.02 29.65 -26.63
N ARG A 313 -9.74 30.35 -27.52
CA ARG A 313 -11.12 30.02 -27.88
C ARG A 313 -11.27 28.78 -28.76
N PHE A 314 -10.19 28.21 -29.31
CA PHE A 314 -10.21 26.97 -30.10
C PHE A 314 -8.81 26.31 -30.15
N GLY A 315 -8.75 24.98 -29.99
CA GLY A 315 -7.60 24.08 -30.23
C GLY A 315 -7.20 23.28 -28.98
N ARG A 316 -7.20 21.94 -28.93
CA ARG A 316 -7.27 20.89 -29.97
C ARG A 316 -8.65 20.25 -30.15
#